data_AF-M5IQZ9-F1
#
_entry.id   AF-M5IQZ9-F1
#
_cell.length_a   1.000
_cell.length_b   1.000
_cell.length_c   1.000
_cell.angle_alpha   90.00
_cell.angle_beta   90.00
_cell.angle_gamma   90.00
#
_symmetry.space_group_name_H-M   'P 1'
#
loop_
_entity.id
_entity.type
_entity.pdbx_description
1 polymer ?
#
loop_
_entity_poly.entity_id
_entity_poly.type
_entity_poly.pdbx_seq_one_letter_code
_entity_poly.pdbx_strand_id
1 'polypeptide(L)'
;MKVVKIQKIRPASIKKIESGYMAERKRDEVSRLSYENFIEILTDSHENNVTLDIAISPLHARLLETMDYRVGLDAAWYEWKKQITAVNEEVAKRLGKKPFRIVDFGVYNEITAQELPKNADQVSPYYWEASHYNARLGDMMLDFLTKQGEHAGLGVEITSKNIDAHIENQKSLRSKFIDTREYRREVLGK
;
A
#
# COMPACT_ATOMS: atom_id res chain seq x y z
N MET A 1 2.90 -33.86 24.63
CA MET A 1 3.17 -32.79 23.63
C MET A 1 4.46 -32.08 24.00
N LYS A 2 5.50 -32.16 23.16
CA LYS A 2 6.76 -31.41 23.38
C LYS A 2 6.53 -29.96 22.95
N VAL A 3 6.60 -29.04 23.90
CA VAL A 3 6.64 -27.59 23.64
C VAL A 3 7.95 -27.32 22.91
N VAL A 4 7.87 -27.05 21.60
CA VAL A 4 9.02 -26.62 20.81
C VAL A 4 9.34 -25.19 21.26
N LYS A 5 10.47 -25.01 21.95
CA LYS A 5 10.99 -23.68 22.27
C LYS A 5 11.29 -22.96 20.96
N ILE A 6 10.56 -21.89 20.71
CA ILE A 6 10.80 -20.95 19.60
C ILE A 6 12.17 -20.32 19.85
N GLN A 7 13.18 -20.70 19.04
CA GLN A 7 14.42 -19.95 18.98
C GLN A 7 14.12 -18.63 18.28
N LYS A 8 13.88 -17.57 19.05
CA LYS A 8 13.85 -16.19 18.55
C LYS A 8 15.09 -15.95 17.71
N ILE A 9 14.91 -15.51 16.47
CA ILE A 9 16.03 -15.07 15.65
C ILE A 9 16.69 -13.88 16.37
N ARG A 10 18.04 -13.92 16.45
CA ARG A 10 18.80 -12.96 17.26
C ARG A 10 18.65 -11.53 16.70
N PRO A 11 18.57 -10.50 17.56
CA PRO A 11 18.42 -9.09 17.17
C PRO A 11 19.52 -8.57 16.23
N ALA A 12 20.65 -9.26 16.11
CA ALA A 12 21.72 -8.93 15.18
C ALA A 12 21.35 -9.13 13.69
N SER A 13 20.40 -10.02 13.38
CA SER A 13 19.96 -10.26 12.01
C SER A 13 19.02 -9.16 11.48
N ILE A 14 18.17 -8.64 12.36
CA ILE A 14 17.24 -7.52 12.09
C ILE A 14 18.03 -6.24 11.79
N LYS A 15 19.06 -5.93 12.59
CA LYS A 15 19.98 -4.80 12.32
C LYS A 15 20.62 -4.82 10.92
N LYS A 16 20.84 -6.00 10.35
CA LYS A 16 21.39 -6.15 8.98
C LYS A 16 20.31 -6.03 7.90
N ILE A 17 19.04 -6.27 8.21
CA ILE A 17 17.90 -5.96 7.33
C ILE A 17 17.76 -4.44 7.28
N GLU A 18 17.70 -3.80 8.45
CA GLU A 18 17.64 -2.35 8.61
C GLU A 18 18.77 -1.66 7.84
N SER A 19 20.04 -2.02 8.08
CA SER A 19 21.16 -1.30 7.47
C SER A 19 21.20 -1.34 5.94
N GLY A 20 20.67 -2.41 5.33
CA GLY A 20 20.66 -2.57 3.86
C GLY A 20 19.54 -1.79 3.17
N TYR A 21 18.38 -1.68 3.80
CA TYR A 21 17.24 -0.90 3.27
C TYR A 21 17.35 0.60 3.55
N MET A 22 18.04 0.97 4.63
CA MET A 22 18.14 2.36 5.09
C MET A 22 19.23 3.17 4.39
N ALA A 23 20.09 2.52 3.60
CA ALA A 23 21.18 3.16 2.90
C ALA A 23 20.70 3.76 1.57
N GLU A 24 19.95 4.88 1.60
CA GLU A 24 20.08 5.96 0.58
C GLU A 24 19.16 7.20 0.72
N ARG A 25 18.29 7.37 1.73
CA ARG A 25 17.45 8.60 1.78
C ARG A 25 17.34 9.23 3.18
N LYS A 26 17.89 10.43 3.35
CA LYS A 26 17.72 11.29 4.54
C LYS A 26 16.34 11.97 4.52
N ARG A 27 15.36 11.34 5.18
CA ARG A 27 14.08 11.87 5.73
C ARG A 27 13.57 10.81 6.72
N ASP A 28 14.20 10.72 7.89
CA ASP A 28 13.75 11.29 9.19
C ASP A 28 13.18 10.14 10.04
N GLU A 29 13.45 10.13 11.34
CA GLU A 29 13.44 8.92 12.20
C GLU A 29 12.10 8.15 12.19
N VAL A 30 10.99 8.82 11.91
CA VAL A 30 9.64 8.23 11.80
C VAL A 30 9.54 7.26 10.63
N SER A 31 10.11 7.59 9.46
CA SER A 31 10.12 6.69 8.31
C SER A 31 10.96 5.45 8.60
N ARG A 32 12.08 5.62 9.33
CA ARG A 32 12.92 4.51 9.79
C ARG A 32 12.13 3.56 10.71
N LEU A 33 11.50 4.11 11.75
CA LEU A 33 10.67 3.34 12.69
C LEU A 33 9.50 2.62 12.00
N SER A 34 8.91 3.22 10.97
CA SER A 34 7.81 2.61 10.22
C SER A 34 8.27 1.37 9.45
N TYR A 35 9.43 1.43 8.80
CA TYR A 35 9.99 0.27 8.10
C TYR A 35 10.49 -0.81 9.08
N GLU A 36 11.06 -0.42 10.22
CA GLU A 36 11.45 -1.34 11.29
C GLU A 36 10.25 -2.12 11.81
N ASN A 37 9.17 -1.43 12.18
CA ASN A 37 7.93 -2.07 12.61
C ASN A 37 7.35 -2.98 11.51
N PHE A 38 7.42 -2.57 10.25
CA PHE A 38 6.96 -3.40 9.14
C PHE A 38 7.78 -4.70 9.04
N ILE A 39 9.12 -4.61 9.11
CA ILE A 39 10.00 -5.79 9.10
C ILE A 39 9.73 -6.70 10.30
N GLU A 40 9.51 -6.13 11.48
CA GLU A 40 9.16 -6.90 12.69
C GLU A 40 7.84 -7.65 12.51
N ILE A 41 6.78 -6.99 12.03
CA ILE A 41 5.48 -7.63 11.75
C ILE A 41 5.64 -8.81 10.77
N LEU A 42 6.39 -8.62 9.69
CA LEU A 42 6.64 -9.67 8.70
C LEU A 42 7.41 -10.85 9.32
N THR A 43 8.45 -10.55 10.09
CA THR A 43 9.31 -11.55 10.74
C THR A 43 8.51 -12.35 11.76
N ASP A 44 7.80 -11.68 12.65
CA ASP A 44 6.96 -12.30 13.68
C ASP A 44 5.86 -13.15 13.05
N SER A 45 5.23 -12.67 11.97
CA SER A 45 4.22 -13.43 11.25
C SER A 45 4.78 -14.73 10.67
N HIS A 46 5.98 -14.69 10.08
CA HIS A 46 6.65 -15.89 9.57
C HIS A 46 7.09 -16.87 10.67
N GLU A 47 7.66 -16.37 11.76
CA GLU A 47 8.11 -17.19 12.89
C GLU A 47 6.94 -17.88 13.61
N ASN A 48 5.79 -17.21 13.68
CA ASN A 48 4.59 -17.71 14.35
C ASN A 48 3.59 -18.40 13.43
N ASN A 49 3.94 -18.62 12.14
CA ASN A 49 3.09 -19.25 11.13
C ASN A 49 1.72 -18.57 10.96
N VAL A 50 1.70 -17.24 11.03
CA VAL A 50 0.51 -16.43 10.74
C VAL A 50 0.30 -16.38 9.23
N THR A 51 -0.95 -16.58 8.79
CA THR A 51 -1.35 -16.23 7.42
C THR A 51 -1.65 -14.73 7.37
N LEU A 52 -0.91 -14.01 6.54
CA LEU A 52 -1.00 -12.56 6.42
C LEU A 52 -1.20 -12.16 4.96
N ASP A 53 -2.20 -11.31 4.74
CA ASP A 53 -2.38 -10.50 3.54
C ASP A 53 -2.11 -9.04 3.88
N ILE A 54 -1.37 -8.34 3.02
CA ILE A 54 -1.01 -6.93 3.20
C ILE A 54 -1.83 -6.11 2.20
N ALA A 55 -2.80 -5.35 2.69
CA ALA A 55 -3.64 -4.49 1.87
C ALA A 55 -3.14 -3.05 1.88
N ILE A 56 -2.81 -2.50 0.71
CA ILE A 56 -2.60 -1.06 0.54
C ILE A 56 -3.98 -0.42 0.44
N SER A 57 -4.26 0.53 1.32
CA SER A 57 -5.57 1.18 1.41
C SER A 57 -5.97 1.87 0.09
N PRO A 58 -7.26 1.82 -0.29
CA PRO A 58 -7.78 2.50 -1.47
C PRO A 58 -7.89 4.00 -1.24
N LEU A 59 -6.76 4.71 -1.17
CA LEU A 59 -6.76 6.17 -1.05
C LEU A 59 -7.52 6.77 -2.24
N HIS A 60 -8.36 7.75 -1.95
CA HIS A 60 -9.09 8.46 -3.00
C HIS A 60 -8.11 9.25 -3.88
N ALA A 61 -8.35 9.31 -5.19
CA ALA A 61 -7.54 10.01 -6.18
C ALA A 61 -7.25 11.45 -5.75
N ARG A 62 -8.26 12.14 -5.19
CA ARG A 62 -8.12 13.49 -4.57
C ARG A 62 -6.89 13.61 -3.66
N LEU A 63 -6.66 12.66 -2.77
CA LEU A 63 -5.53 12.68 -1.84
C LEU A 63 -4.19 12.40 -2.54
N LEU A 64 -4.18 11.44 -3.48
CA LEU A 64 -3.00 11.15 -4.30
C LEU A 64 -2.55 12.39 -5.08
N GLU A 65 -3.49 13.20 -5.54
CA GLU A 65 -3.21 14.39 -6.33
C GLU A 65 -2.73 15.56 -5.47
N THR A 66 -3.24 15.66 -4.24
CA THR A 66 -2.64 16.56 -3.23
C THR A 66 -1.20 16.14 -2.89
N MET A 67 -0.94 14.84 -2.77
CA MET A 67 0.42 14.31 -2.56
C MET A 67 1.32 14.62 -3.77
N ASP A 68 0.83 14.40 -4.98
CA ASP A 68 1.55 14.73 -6.22
C ASP A 68 1.96 16.20 -6.25
N TYR A 69 1.04 17.11 -5.96
CA TYR A 69 1.32 18.54 -5.95
C TYR A 69 2.41 18.94 -4.96
N ARG A 70 2.47 18.27 -3.79
CA ARG A 70 3.41 18.62 -2.72
C ARG A 70 4.79 18.01 -2.90
N VAL A 71 4.86 16.74 -3.29
CA VAL A 71 6.09 15.93 -3.27
C VAL A 71 6.28 15.04 -4.49
N GLY A 72 5.27 14.89 -5.35
CA GLY A 72 5.28 14.01 -6.52
C GLY A 72 4.96 12.55 -6.17
N LEU A 73 4.10 11.91 -6.97
CA LEU A 73 3.73 10.51 -6.75
C LEU A 73 4.87 9.52 -7.01
N ASP A 74 5.77 9.81 -7.96
CA ASP A 74 6.94 8.97 -8.20
C ASP A 74 7.81 8.81 -6.95
N ALA A 75 8.11 9.93 -6.28
CA ALA A 75 8.98 9.93 -5.11
C ALA A 75 8.31 9.40 -3.84
N ALA A 76 7.01 9.65 -3.66
CA ALA A 76 6.31 9.40 -2.40
C ALA A 76 5.41 8.16 -2.40
N TRP A 77 4.78 7.82 -3.53
CA TRP A 77 3.76 6.77 -3.60
C TRP A 77 4.28 5.54 -4.32
N TYR A 78 4.75 5.71 -5.55
CA TYR A 78 5.20 4.59 -6.38
C TYR A 78 6.49 3.98 -5.85
N GLU A 79 7.46 4.82 -5.44
CA GLU A 79 8.67 4.34 -4.79
C GLU A 79 8.38 3.60 -3.48
N TRP A 80 7.46 4.11 -2.65
CA TRP A 80 7.06 3.45 -1.41
C TRP A 80 6.48 2.05 -1.67
N LYS A 81 5.62 1.90 -2.69
CA LYS A 81 5.07 0.58 -3.09
C LYS A 81 6.17 -0.40 -3.50
N LYS A 82 7.19 0.07 -4.23
CA LYS A 82 8.37 -0.73 -4.58
C LYS A 82 9.14 -1.17 -3.33
N GLN A 83 9.36 -0.24 -2.40
CA GLN A 83 10.12 -0.50 -1.18
C GLN A 83 9.44 -1.55 -0.28
N ILE A 84 8.15 -1.41 0.02
CA ILE A 84 7.44 -2.41 0.85
C ILE A 84 7.39 -3.80 0.19
N THR A 85 7.29 -3.85 -1.15
CA THR A 85 7.31 -5.09 -1.92
C THR A 85 8.68 -5.77 -1.81
N ALA A 86 9.75 -5.00 -2.01
CA ALA A 86 11.12 -5.49 -1.88
C ALA A 86 11.43 -5.98 -0.46
N VAL A 87 10.99 -5.24 0.57
CA VAL A 87 11.17 -5.61 1.99
C VAL A 87 10.48 -6.93 2.30
N ASN A 88 9.23 -7.10 1.89
CA ASN A 88 8.47 -8.34 2.09
C ASN A 88 9.17 -9.56 1.45
N GLU A 89 9.66 -9.41 0.22
CA GLU A 89 10.38 -10.48 -0.48
C GLU A 89 11.73 -10.85 0.16
N GLU A 90 12.48 -9.86 0.62
CA GLU A 90 13.78 -10.11 1.26
C GLU A 90 13.65 -10.72 2.66
N VAL A 91 12.68 -10.27 3.46
CA VAL A 91 12.41 -10.90 4.78
C VAL A 91 12.06 -12.37 4.58
N ALA A 92 11.14 -12.67 3.66
CA ALA A 92 10.78 -14.05 3.34
C ALA A 92 11.97 -14.87 2.82
N LYS A 93 12.79 -14.31 1.92
CA LYS A 93 14.00 -14.95 1.40
C LYS A 93 15.00 -15.29 2.52
N ARG A 94 15.25 -14.37 3.45
CA ARG A 94 16.17 -14.60 4.59
C ARG A 94 15.68 -15.70 5.54
N LEU A 95 14.36 -15.84 5.68
CA LEU A 95 13.73 -16.85 6.53
C LEU A 95 13.47 -18.18 5.79
N GLY A 96 13.81 -18.28 4.50
CA GLY A 96 13.51 -19.45 3.69
C GLY A 96 12.00 -19.71 3.52
N LYS A 97 11.20 -18.64 3.53
CA LYS A 97 9.73 -18.65 3.39
C LYS A 97 9.31 -18.06 2.04
N LYS A 98 8.02 -18.19 1.72
CA LYS A 98 7.39 -17.43 0.63
C LYS A 98 6.98 -16.04 1.15
N PRO A 99 7.11 -14.97 0.35
CA PRO A 99 6.60 -13.65 0.72
C PRO A 99 5.10 -13.68 0.97
N PHE A 100 4.63 -12.79 1.85
CA PHE A 100 3.20 -12.58 2.03
C PHE A 100 2.60 -11.92 0.79
N ARG A 101 1.31 -12.16 0.54
CA ARG A 101 0.60 -11.50 -0.56
C ARG A 101 0.44 -10.02 -0.22
N ILE A 102 0.79 -9.14 -1.18
CA ILE A 102 0.49 -7.71 -1.10
C ILE A 102 -0.55 -7.39 -2.17
N VAL A 103 -1.67 -6.80 -1.76
CA VAL A 103 -2.72 -6.34 -2.68
C VAL A 103 -2.79 -4.83 -2.64
N ASP A 104 -2.61 -4.22 -3.81
CA ASP A 104 -2.77 -2.78 -4.00
C ASP A 104 -4.21 -2.43 -4.34
N PHE A 105 -4.94 -1.84 -3.39
CA PHE A 105 -6.25 -1.23 -3.64
C PHE A 105 -6.15 0.28 -3.91
N GLY A 106 -4.97 0.87 -3.67
CA GLY A 106 -4.68 2.28 -3.93
C GLY A 106 -4.38 2.55 -5.41
N VAL A 107 -5.32 2.14 -6.27
CA VAL A 107 -5.28 2.22 -7.73
C VAL A 107 -6.19 3.35 -8.24
N TYR A 108 -6.00 3.80 -9.48
CA TYR A 108 -6.96 4.67 -10.17
C TYR A 108 -8.02 3.82 -10.86
N ASN A 109 -9.26 3.89 -10.39
CA ASN A 109 -10.42 3.25 -11.00
C ASN A 109 -11.70 4.08 -10.73
N GLU A 110 -12.86 3.58 -11.18
CA GLU A 110 -14.15 4.27 -11.02
C GLU A 110 -14.58 4.48 -9.56
N ILE A 111 -14.08 3.67 -8.62
CA ILE A 111 -14.39 3.78 -7.19
C ILE A 111 -13.48 4.79 -6.53
N THR A 112 -12.16 4.63 -6.70
CA THR A 112 -11.16 5.47 -6.02
C THR A 112 -11.06 6.87 -6.63
N ALA A 113 -11.57 7.07 -7.84
CA ALA A 113 -11.65 8.38 -8.50
C ALA A 113 -13.10 8.89 -8.62
N GLN A 114 -14.04 8.32 -7.87
CA GLN A 114 -15.42 8.79 -7.87
C GLN A 114 -15.49 10.27 -7.47
N GLU A 115 -16.45 11.01 -8.01
CA GLU A 115 -16.72 12.35 -7.52
C GLU A 115 -17.14 12.31 -6.04
N LEU A 116 -16.44 13.06 -5.19
CA LEU A 116 -16.81 13.20 -3.78
C LEU A 116 -17.95 14.23 -3.62
N PRO A 117 -18.82 14.06 -2.61
CA PRO A 117 -19.85 15.02 -2.24
C PRO A 117 -19.37 16.48 -2.25
N LYS A 118 -20.15 17.36 -2.87
CA LYS A 118 -19.91 18.82 -2.87
C LYS A 118 -20.72 19.56 -1.80
N ASN A 119 -21.81 18.94 -1.34
CA ASN A 119 -22.72 19.49 -0.35
C ASN A 119 -22.97 18.48 0.78
N ALA A 120 -23.39 18.96 1.95
CA ALA A 120 -23.65 18.13 3.13
C ALA A 120 -24.73 17.06 2.92
N ASP A 121 -25.62 17.29 1.95
CA ASP A 121 -26.76 16.42 1.62
C ASP A 121 -26.35 15.21 0.77
N GLN A 122 -25.12 15.23 0.24
CA GLN A 122 -24.56 14.16 -0.58
C GLN A 122 -23.66 13.27 0.28
N VAL A 123 -23.84 11.95 0.16
CA VAL A 123 -23.01 10.96 0.85
C VAL A 123 -22.28 10.12 -0.19
N SER A 124 -20.96 9.99 -0.06
CA SER A 124 -20.22 9.10 -0.95
C SER A 124 -20.55 7.65 -0.61
N PRO A 125 -20.81 6.79 -1.61
CA PRO A 125 -21.08 5.38 -1.38
C PRO A 125 -19.87 4.61 -0.85
N TYR A 126 -18.64 5.14 -0.96
CA TYR A 126 -17.41 4.41 -0.64
C TYR A 126 -16.46 5.12 0.33
N TYR A 127 -16.62 6.44 0.54
CA TYR A 127 -15.67 7.24 1.32
C TYR A 127 -16.35 8.12 2.38
N TRP A 128 -15.72 8.24 3.55
CA TRP A 128 -16.04 9.30 4.51
C TRP A 128 -15.27 10.56 4.19
N GLU A 129 -13.99 10.41 3.85
CA GLU A 129 -13.18 11.43 3.23
C GLU A 129 -12.06 10.77 2.41
N ALA A 130 -11.12 11.54 1.86
CA ALA A 130 -10.18 11.06 0.86
C ALA A 130 -9.17 10.00 1.35
N SER A 131 -8.93 9.87 2.65
CA SER A 131 -8.09 8.80 3.25
C SER A 131 -8.86 7.64 3.87
N HIS A 132 -10.11 7.84 4.29
CA HIS A 132 -10.94 6.88 5.02
C HIS A 132 -12.11 6.41 4.15
N TYR A 133 -12.00 5.17 3.69
CA TYR A 133 -13.09 4.46 3.05
C TYR A 133 -14.10 3.97 4.09
N ASN A 134 -15.34 3.74 3.65
CA ASN A 134 -16.42 3.28 4.52
C ASN A 134 -16.53 1.75 4.56
N ALA A 135 -17.42 1.25 5.42
CA ALA A 135 -17.62 -0.19 5.61
C ALA A 135 -17.94 -0.92 4.30
N ARG A 136 -18.70 -0.30 3.37
CA ARG A 136 -19.04 -0.91 2.09
C ARG A 136 -17.80 -1.21 1.25
N LEU A 137 -16.87 -0.27 1.10
CA LEU A 137 -15.63 -0.54 0.37
C LEU A 137 -14.73 -1.52 1.14
N GLY A 138 -14.74 -1.49 2.47
CA GLY A 138 -14.04 -2.46 3.30
C GLY A 138 -14.55 -3.89 3.10
N ASP A 139 -15.86 -4.09 3.03
CA ASP A 139 -16.48 -5.40 2.77
C ASP A 139 -16.09 -5.91 1.38
N MET A 140 -16.10 -5.04 0.36
CA MET A 140 -15.65 -5.40 -0.99
C MET A 140 -14.17 -5.82 -1.02
N MET A 141 -13.30 -5.15 -0.25
CA MET A 141 -11.89 -5.53 -0.12
C MET A 141 -11.75 -6.89 0.58
N LEU A 142 -12.52 -7.13 1.64
CA LEU A 142 -12.50 -8.41 2.35
C LEU A 142 -13.01 -9.54 1.45
N ASP A 143 -14.05 -9.30 0.67
CA ASP A 143 -14.54 -10.24 -0.34
C ASP A 143 -13.47 -10.53 -1.39
N PHE A 144 -12.77 -9.51 -1.90
CA PHE A 144 -11.63 -9.72 -2.80
C PHE A 144 -10.52 -10.58 -2.18
N LEU A 145 -10.19 -10.33 -0.90
CA LEU A 145 -9.13 -11.05 -0.22
C LEU A 145 -9.51 -12.51 0.06
N THR A 146 -10.78 -12.79 0.33
CA THR A 146 -11.27 -14.10 0.81
C THR A 146 -11.97 -14.96 -0.25
N LYS A 147 -12.50 -14.37 -1.32
CA LYS A 147 -13.27 -15.04 -2.37
C LYS A 147 -12.65 -14.76 -3.73
N GLN A 148 -12.52 -15.80 -4.56
CA GLN A 148 -12.08 -15.61 -5.94
C GLN A 148 -13.26 -15.15 -6.82
N GLY A 149 -13.19 -13.92 -7.35
CA GLY A 149 -13.96 -13.49 -8.52
C GLY A 149 -14.95 -12.35 -8.31
N GLU A 150 -15.51 -12.21 -7.11
CA GLU A 150 -16.38 -11.07 -6.76
C GLU A 150 -15.46 -9.85 -6.55
N HIS A 151 -15.64 -8.80 -7.34
CA HIS A 151 -14.76 -7.61 -7.39
C HIS A 151 -13.39 -7.81 -8.06
N ALA A 152 -13.28 -8.70 -9.05
CA ALA A 152 -12.13 -8.72 -9.95
C ALA A 152 -11.82 -7.30 -10.48
N GLY A 153 -10.57 -6.84 -10.30
CA GLY A 153 -10.14 -5.49 -10.68
C GLY A 153 -10.27 -4.41 -9.59
N LEU A 154 -10.80 -4.73 -8.40
CA LEU A 154 -10.81 -3.80 -7.26
C LEU A 154 -9.41 -3.51 -6.74
N GLY A 155 -8.55 -4.53 -6.71
CA GLY A 155 -7.14 -4.42 -6.35
C GLY A 155 -6.27 -5.28 -7.26
N VAL A 156 -4.95 -5.09 -7.14
CA VAL A 156 -3.95 -5.81 -7.92
C VAL A 156 -2.92 -6.41 -6.98
N GLU A 157 -2.65 -7.70 -7.09
CA GLU A 157 -1.53 -8.31 -6.37
C GLU A 157 -0.20 -7.80 -6.93
N ILE A 158 0.67 -7.28 -6.06
CA ILE A 158 1.96 -6.71 -6.45
C ILE A 158 3.15 -7.53 -5.92
N THR A 159 4.16 -7.66 -6.76
CA THR A 159 5.44 -8.34 -6.51
C THR A 159 6.55 -7.58 -7.23
N SER A 160 7.82 -7.86 -6.91
CA SER A 160 8.95 -7.27 -7.63
C SER A 160 8.92 -7.54 -9.14
N LYS A 161 8.22 -8.60 -9.57
CA LYS A 161 8.09 -8.99 -10.98
C LYS A 161 7.11 -8.13 -11.77
N ASN A 162 6.10 -7.54 -11.12
CA ASN A 162 5.02 -6.82 -11.82
C ASN A 162 4.86 -5.36 -11.37
N ILE A 163 5.49 -4.94 -10.27
CA ILE A 163 5.24 -3.62 -9.68
C ILE A 163 5.55 -2.47 -10.64
N ASP A 164 6.59 -2.58 -11.48
CA ASP A 164 6.90 -1.56 -12.48
C ASP A 164 5.81 -1.44 -13.55
N ALA A 165 5.37 -2.56 -14.12
CA ALA A 165 4.29 -2.58 -15.10
C ALA A 165 2.97 -2.08 -14.50
N HIS A 166 2.69 -2.44 -13.25
CA HIS A 166 1.53 -1.96 -12.51
C HIS A 166 1.59 -0.43 -12.31
N ILE A 167 2.73 0.12 -11.89
CA ILE A 167 2.91 1.57 -11.72
C ILE A 167 2.69 2.32 -13.04
N GLU A 168 3.25 1.83 -14.15
CA GLU A 168 3.05 2.48 -15.46
C GLU A 168 1.59 2.40 -15.92
N ASN A 169 0.89 1.30 -15.63
CA ASN A 169 -0.55 1.22 -15.83
C ASN A 169 -1.30 2.25 -14.98
N GLN A 170 -0.95 2.42 -13.70
CA GLN A 170 -1.56 3.44 -12.83
C GLN A 170 -1.32 4.87 -13.34
N LYS A 171 -0.13 5.18 -13.87
CA LYS A 171 0.16 6.48 -14.49
C LYS A 171 -0.70 6.72 -15.74
N SER A 172 -0.92 5.68 -16.55
CA SER A 172 -1.80 5.74 -17.72
C SER A 172 -3.28 5.91 -17.34
N LEU A 173 -3.73 5.25 -16.26
CA LEU A 173 -5.10 5.41 -15.76
C LEU A 173 -5.34 6.78 -15.13
N ARG A 174 -4.35 7.34 -14.42
CA ARG A 174 -4.42 8.68 -13.82
C ARG A 174 -4.91 9.72 -14.82
N SER A 175 -4.36 9.74 -16.04
CA SER A 175 -4.76 10.71 -17.07
C SER A 175 -6.20 10.54 -17.60
N LYS A 176 -6.83 9.38 -17.36
CA LYS A 176 -8.23 9.10 -17.72
C LYS A 176 -9.21 9.50 -16.63
N PHE A 177 -8.79 9.40 -15.37
CA PHE A 177 -9.67 9.61 -14.22
C PHE A 177 -9.59 11.01 -13.63
N ILE A 178 -8.53 11.77 -13.93
CA ILE A 178 -8.44 13.14 -13.45
C ILE A 178 -7.78 14.08 -14.46
N ASP A 179 -8.44 15.22 -14.72
CA ASP A 179 -7.76 16.39 -15.29
C ASP A 179 -7.00 17.09 -14.16
N THR A 180 -5.70 16.81 -14.09
CA THR A 180 -4.83 17.38 -13.05
C THR A 180 -4.72 18.90 -13.11
N ARG A 181 -4.95 19.53 -14.28
CA ARG A 181 -4.94 20.99 -14.41
C ARG A 181 -6.23 21.58 -13.84
N GLU A 182 -7.37 21.02 -14.21
CA GLU A 182 -8.67 21.45 -13.67
C GLU A 182 -8.74 21.24 -12.15
N TYR A 183 -8.32 20.07 -11.67
CA TYR A 183 -8.29 19.75 -10.25
C TYR A 183 -7.42 20.73 -9.44
N ARG A 184 -6.22 21.06 -9.93
CA ARG A 184 -5.35 22.04 -9.26
C ARG A 184 -5.98 23.43 -9.23
N ARG A 185 -6.73 23.81 -10.26
CA ARG A 185 -7.48 25.07 -10.27
C ARG A 185 -8.58 25.07 -9.22
N GLU A 186 -9.37 24.00 -9.13
CA GLU A 186 -10.46 23.86 -8.16
C GLU A 186 -9.95 23.88 -6.71
N VAL A 187 -8.93 23.06 -6.42
CA VAL A 187 -8.50 22.81 -5.03
C VAL A 187 -7.45 23.79 -4.55
N LEU A 188 -6.58 24.27 -5.44
CA LEU A 188 -5.43 25.10 -5.08
C LEU A 188 -5.53 26.54 -5.60
N GLY A 189 -6.56 26.86 -6.40
CA GLY A 189 -6.79 28.20 -6.93
C GLY A 189 -5.73 28.66 -7.94
N LYS A 190 -5.05 27.73 -8.61
CA LYS A 190 -3.96 28.02 -9.59
C LYS A 190 -4.20 27.33 -10.93
#